data_AF-A0A1E5Q771-F1
#
_entry.id   AF-A0A1E5Q771-F1
#
_cell.length_a   1.000
_cell.length_b   1.000
_cell.length_c   1.000
_cell.angle_alpha   90.00
_cell.angle_beta   90.00
_cell.angle_gamma   90.00
#
_symmetry.space_group_name_H-M   'P 1'
#
loop_
_entity.id
_entity.type
_entity.pdbx_description
1 polymer ?
#
loop_
_entity_poly.entity_id
_entity_poly.type
_entity_poly.pdbx_seq_one_letter_code
_entity_poly.pdbx_strand_id
1 'polypeptide(L)'
;MAGLAVGMVLLVAERALSAPLTESAQRFEKEANTCISAITHQERRNGLPHGLLQAISLAESGRWFEDTGRDKGAIIAWPWTVTTGGEGHYLPNRIDAVAYVKSLQADGVQNIDVGCMQINLKYHPDAFSSIEQAFDATANAAYAAQFLKTRFAVSKSWIEAAGDYHSTTPALNQSYREKVSKLWIRTSQPGYGRDMMTASATPHDDTGYDNGTSEVVTQAMIVQPDPLSTQRFNKAFKIRQQGSGMRAGQEIANRVRALKPGSHLTQPAGQSREDTFALRRQAQLAQWRQTKVN
;
A
#
# COMPACT_ATOMS: atom_id res chain seq x y z
N MET A 1 8.30 -74.29 -17.77
CA MET A 1 9.03 -73.34 -18.64
C MET A 1 8.04 -72.26 -19.07
N ALA A 2 8.26 -71.02 -18.60
CA ALA A 2 7.83 -69.68 -19.09
C ALA A 2 6.43 -69.48 -19.71
N GLY A 3 5.66 -68.40 -19.47
CA GLY A 3 5.88 -67.09 -18.83
C GLY A 3 4.54 -66.32 -18.74
N LEU A 4 4.30 -65.53 -17.68
CA LEU A 4 4.35 -64.05 -17.62
C LEU A 4 3.26 -63.33 -18.45
N ALA A 5 2.21 -62.81 -17.78
CA ALA A 5 1.96 -61.37 -17.47
C ALA A 5 1.20 -60.65 -18.61
N VAL A 6 0.20 -59.80 -18.40
CA VAL A 6 0.18 -58.44 -17.79
C VAL A 6 -1.32 -58.09 -17.63
N GLY A 7 -1.83 -57.56 -16.50
CA GLY A 7 -1.84 -56.12 -16.15
C GLY A 7 -2.72 -55.33 -17.15
N MET A 8 -3.58 -54.37 -16.80
CA MET A 8 -3.54 -53.40 -15.72
C MET A 8 -4.86 -52.61 -15.86
N VAL A 9 -5.61 -52.46 -14.76
CA VAL A 9 -6.76 -51.54 -14.71
C VAL A 9 -6.20 -50.12 -14.83
N LEU A 10 -6.54 -49.40 -15.91
CA LEU A 10 -6.31 -47.96 -16.01
C LEU A 10 -7.30 -47.24 -15.07
N LEU A 11 -6.90 -47.03 -13.82
CA LEU A 11 -7.41 -45.95 -12.99
C LEU A 11 -6.44 -44.78 -13.11
N VAL A 12 -6.56 -44.01 -14.19
CA VAL A 12 -5.78 -42.78 -14.36
C VAL A 12 -6.58 -41.60 -13.81
N ALA A 13 -6.26 -41.29 -12.55
CA ALA A 13 -6.09 -39.95 -11.98
C ALA A 13 -7.09 -38.84 -12.35
N GLU A 14 -8.21 -38.78 -11.62
CA GLU A 14 -8.95 -37.54 -11.38
C GLU A 14 -8.36 -36.79 -10.16
N ARG A 15 -7.09 -36.37 -10.19
CA ARG A 15 -6.53 -35.50 -9.13
C ARG A 15 -5.48 -34.54 -9.65
N ALA A 16 -5.87 -33.60 -10.51
CA ALA A 16 -4.98 -32.48 -10.85
C ALA A 16 -5.70 -31.26 -11.43
N LEU A 17 -6.76 -30.72 -10.78
CA LEU A 17 -7.34 -29.43 -11.23
C LEU A 17 -7.72 -28.44 -10.12
N SER A 18 -7.37 -28.66 -8.84
CA SER A 18 -7.78 -27.75 -7.74
C SER A 18 -6.66 -26.86 -7.18
N ALA A 19 -5.41 -26.98 -7.65
CA ALA A 19 -4.25 -26.34 -7.02
C ALA A 19 -3.97 -24.83 -7.29
N PRO A 20 -4.49 -24.14 -8.33
CA PRO A 20 -4.05 -22.76 -8.62
C PRO A 20 -4.78 -21.65 -7.84
N LEU A 21 -5.97 -21.90 -7.28
CA LEU A 21 -6.75 -20.86 -6.56
C LEU A 21 -6.31 -20.69 -5.10
N THR A 22 -5.80 -21.75 -4.48
CA THR A 22 -5.40 -21.72 -3.06
C THR A 22 -4.09 -20.95 -2.86
N GLU A 23 -3.14 -21.05 -3.80
CA GLU A 23 -1.84 -20.38 -3.72
C GLU A 23 -1.97 -18.85 -3.85
N SER A 24 -2.86 -18.36 -4.71
CA SER A 24 -3.13 -16.93 -4.86
C SER A 24 -3.83 -16.33 -3.64
N ALA A 25 -4.81 -17.05 -3.06
CA ALA A 25 -5.51 -16.65 -1.85
C ALA A 25 -4.57 -16.59 -0.64
N GLN A 26 -3.72 -17.62 -0.44
CA GLN A 26 -2.72 -17.63 0.62
C GLN A 26 -1.71 -16.50 0.49
N ARG A 27 -1.26 -16.20 -0.74
CA ARG A 27 -0.37 -15.06 -0.99
C ARG A 27 -1.07 -13.75 -0.64
N PHE A 28 -2.31 -13.57 -1.07
CA PHE A 28 -3.10 -12.38 -0.75
C PHE A 28 -3.24 -12.18 0.77
N GLU A 29 -3.61 -13.24 1.50
CA GLU A 29 -3.70 -13.20 2.96
C GLU A 29 -2.37 -12.84 3.62
N LYS A 30 -1.26 -13.46 3.19
CA LYS A 30 0.07 -13.15 3.70
C LYS A 30 0.40 -11.67 3.53
N GLU A 31 0.15 -11.12 2.36
CA GLU A 31 0.38 -9.70 2.05
C GLU A 31 -0.51 -8.80 2.90
N ALA A 32 -1.82 -9.09 2.94
CA ALA A 32 -2.80 -8.40 3.80
C ALA A 32 -2.41 -8.41 5.29
N ASN A 33 -1.81 -9.51 5.75
CA ASN A 33 -1.45 -9.72 7.14
C ASN A 33 -0.18 -8.96 7.58
N THR A 34 0.65 -8.52 6.64
CA THR A 34 1.89 -7.79 6.95
C THR A 34 1.60 -6.49 7.70
N CYS A 35 0.60 -5.72 7.26
CA CYS A 35 0.22 -4.47 7.91
C CYS A 35 -0.27 -4.71 9.35
N ILE A 36 -1.26 -5.59 9.53
CA ILE A 36 -1.86 -5.80 10.84
C ILE A 36 -0.84 -6.36 11.85
N SER A 37 0.02 -7.29 11.44
CA SER A 37 1.08 -7.82 12.30
C SER A 37 2.05 -6.74 12.77
N ALA A 38 2.56 -5.93 11.84
CA ALA A 38 3.47 -4.83 12.15
C ALA A 38 2.81 -3.78 13.05
N ILE A 39 1.57 -3.41 12.78
CA ILE A 39 0.80 -2.43 13.54
C ILE A 39 0.57 -2.91 14.97
N THR A 40 0.06 -4.13 15.15
CA THR A 40 -0.18 -4.70 16.49
C THR A 40 1.11 -4.81 17.29
N HIS A 41 2.23 -5.18 16.65
CA HIS A 41 3.53 -5.15 17.30
C HIS A 41 3.91 -3.74 17.76
N GLN A 42 3.75 -2.72 16.92
CA GLN A 42 4.10 -1.34 17.26
C GLN A 42 3.17 -0.73 18.31
N GLU A 43 1.88 -1.06 18.33
CA GLU A 43 0.98 -0.65 19.41
C GLU A 43 1.47 -1.13 20.77
N ARG A 44 1.79 -2.43 20.88
CA ARG A 44 2.32 -3.02 22.13
C ARG A 44 3.66 -2.41 22.50
N ARG A 45 4.60 -2.36 21.56
CA ARG A 45 5.97 -1.87 21.80
C ARG A 45 6.01 -0.42 22.27
N ASN A 46 5.10 0.42 21.78
CA ASN A 46 5.10 1.85 22.06
C ASN A 46 4.13 2.28 23.17
N GLY A 47 3.35 1.32 23.72
CA GLY A 47 2.32 1.61 24.72
C GLY A 47 1.15 2.41 24.15
N LEU A 48 0.82 2.21 22.87
CA LEU A 48 -0.35 2.86 22.26
C LEU A 48 -1.63 2.13 22.72
N PRO A 49 -2.76 2.84 22.81
CA PRO A 49 -4.04 2.18 23.03
C PRO A 49 -4.32 1.10 21.99
N HIS A 50 -4.82 -0.04 22.45
CA HIS A 50 -5.12 -1.19 21.59
C HIS A 50 -6.06 -0.81 20.45
N GLY A 51 -5.69 -1.18 19.22
CA GLY A 51 -6.48 -0.96 18.01
C GLY A 51 -6.45 0.47 17.47
N LEU A 52 -5.80 1.43 18.12
CA LEU A 52 -5.77 2.82 17.66
C LEU A 52 -4.98 2.97 16.34
N LEU A 53 -3.78 2.40 16.28
CA LEU A 53 -2.94 2.48 15.09
C LEU A 53 -3.54 1.62 13.97
N GLN A 54 -4.22 0.53 14.31
CA GLN A 54 -5.03 -0.23 13.35
C GLN A 54 -6.18 0.59 12.78
N ALA A 55 -6.90 1.36 13.60
CA ALA A 55 -7.97 2.24 13.13
C ALA A 55 -7.45 3.32 12.17
N ILE A 56 -6.29 3.91 12.47
CA ILE A 56 -5.60 4.85 11.58
C ILE A 56 -5.25 4.15 10.26
N SER A 57 -4.63 2.97 10.31
CA SER A 57 -4.25 2.24 9.08
C SER A 57 -5.45 1.92 8.18
N LEU A 58 -6.59 1.52 8.76
CA LEU A 58 -7.83 1.31 8.00
C LEU A 58 -8.42 2.63 7.46
N ALA A 59 -8.23 3.74 8.18
CA ALA A 59 -8.64 5.05 7.69
C ALA A 59 -7.78 5.51 6.50
N GLU A 60 -6.50 5.16 6.49
CA GLU A 60 -5.51 5.59 5.51
C GLU A 60 -5.48 4.72 4.26
N SER A 61 -5.32 3.41 4.40
CA SER A 61 -5.11 2.45 3.30
C SER A 61 -6.14 1.33 3.25
N GLY A 62 -7.23 1.46 4.02
CA GLY A 62 -8.30 0.47 4.08
C GLY A 62 -9.06 0.36 2.75
N ARG A 63 -9.09 -0.84 2.17
CA ARG A 63 -9.86 -1.17 0.98
C ARG A 63 -10.71 -2.42 1.22
N TRP A 64 -11.91 -2.42 0.64
CA TRP A 64 -12.75 -3.61 0.59
C TRP A 64 -12.18 -4.65 -0.37
N PHE A 65 -12.03 -5.87 0.11
CA PHE A 65 -11.68 -7.05 -0.67
C PHE A 65 -12.80 -8.08 -0.54
N GLU A 66 -13.39 -8.45 -1.67
CA GLU A 66 -14.49 -9.42 -1.73
C GLU A 66 -13.98 -10.84 -1.51
N ASP A 67 -12.90 -11.22 -2.21
CA ASP A 67 -12.28 -12.53 -2.12
C ASP A 67 -11.08 -12.47 -1.17
N THR A 68 -11.33 -12.76 0.10
CA THR A 68 -10.30 -12.89 1.13
C THR A 68 -10.17 -14.33 1.64
N GLY A 69 -10.75 -15.31 0.93
CA GLY A 69 -10.89 -16.67 1.44
C GLY A 69 -11.88 -16.81 2.61
N ARG A 70 -12.73 -15.80 2.85
CA ARG A 70 -13.72 -15.76 3.94
C ARG A 70 -15.15 -15.58 3.41
N ASP A 71 -16.13 -16.09 4.17
CA ASP A 71 -17.57 -16.05 3.85
C ASP A 71 -18.12 -14.64 3.59
N LYS A 72 -17.44 -13.61 4.11
CA LYS A 72 -17.76 -12.20 3.92
C LYS A 72 -16.46 -11.46 3.67
N GLY A 73 -16.39 -10.68 2.59
CA GLY A 73 -15.27 -9.80 2.30
C GLY A 73 -14.89 -8.89 3.48
N ALA A 74 -13.70 -8.30 3.44
CA ALA A 74 -13.16 -7.51 4.54
C ALA A 74 -12.53 -6.20 4.08
N ILE A 75 -12.56 -5.18 4.96
CA ILE A 75 -11.74 -3.98 4.79
C ILE A 75 -10.34 -4.28 5.34
N ILE A 76 -9.32 -4.15 4.49
CA ILE A 76 -7.93 -4.47 4.81
C ILE A 76 -7.06 -3.26 4.48
N ALA A 77 -6.16 -2.90 5.39
CA ALA A 77 -5.07 -1.96 5.12
C ALA A 77 -4.04 -2.65 4.22
N TRP A 78 -3.83 -2.13 3.02
CA TRP A 78 -3.00 -2.81 2.03
C TRP A 78 -1.57 -2.23 2.00
N PRO A 79 -0.51 -3.05 2.13
CA PRO A 79 0.86 -2.57 2.28
C PRO A 79 1.40 -1.89 1.02
N TRP A 80 0.87 -2.20 -0.15
CA TRP A 80 1.33 -1.68 -1.43
C TRP A 80 0.45 -0.54 -1.94
N THR A 81 -0.08 0.26 -1.02
CA THR A 81 -0.94 1.43 -1.33
C THR A 81 -0.08 2.67 -1.58
N VAL A 82 -0.37 3.38 -2.68
CA VAL A 82 0.25 4.65 -3.05
C VAL A 82 -0.84 5.67 -3.32
N THR A 83 -0.85 6.77 -2.57
CA THR A 83 -1.79 7.88 -2.84
C THR A 83 -1.04 9.08 -3.38
N THR A 84 -1.56 9.67 -4.46
CA THR A 84 -1.06 10.93 -5.01
C THR A 84 -2.21 11.71 -5.64
N GLY A 85 -2.18 13.04 -5.50
CA GLY A 85 -3.23 13.90 -6.04
C GLY A 85 -4.65 13.64 -5.51
N GLY A 86 -4.78 12.92 -4.39
CA GLY A 86 -6.07 12.53 -3.81
C GLY A 86 -6.62 11.19 -4.32
N GLU A 87 -5.93 10.52 -5.25
CA GLU A 87 -6.31 9.19 -5.73
C GLU A 87 -5.39 8.12 -5.13
N GLY A 88 -6.00 7.09 -4.55
CA GLY A 88 -5.30 5.93 -3.99
C GLY A 88 -5.15 4.81 -5.01
N HIS A 89 -3.93 4.33 -5.18
CA HIS A 89 -3.57 3.22 -6.06
C HIS A 89 -3.13 2.01 -5.21
N TYR A 90 -3.76 0.86 -5.44
CA TYR A 90 -3.49 -0.38 -4.71
C TYR A 90 -2.75 -1.35 -5.63
N LEU A 91 -1.44 -1.45 -5.47
CA LEU A 91 -0.57 -2.24 -6.34
C LEU A 91 -0.54 -3.70 -5.86
N PRO A 92 -0.32 -4.68 -6.75
CA PRO A 92 -0.44 -6.08 -6.37
C PRO A 92 0.74 -6.59 -5.51
N ASN A 93 1.90 -5.95 -5.60
CA ASN A 93 3.09 -6.33 -4.85
C ASN A 93 4.02 -5.12 -4.62
N ARG A 94 5.05 -5.34 -3.79
CA ARG A 94 6.06 -4.34 -3.44
C ARG A 94 6.82 -3.79 -4.63
N ILE A 95 7.21 -4.64 -5.59
CA ILE A 95 8.04 -4.24 -6.74
C ILE A 95 7.29 -3.21 -7.57
N ASP A 96 6.02 -3.47 -7.85
CA ASP A 96 5.15 -2.58 -8.62
C ASP A 96 4.90 -1.26 -7.87
N ALA A 97 4.72 -1.29 -6.55
CA ALA A 97 4.55 -0.09 -5.74
C ALA A 97 5.80 0.80 -5.73
N VAL A 98 6.99 0.20 -5.56
CA VAL A 98 8.28 0.91 -5.63
C VAL A 98 8.50 1.50 -7.02
N ALA A 99 8.27 0.73 -8.08
CA ALA A 99 8.39 1.20 -9.45
C ALA A 99 7.45 2.38 -9.74
N TYR A 100 6.22 2.31 -9.23
CA TYR A 100 5.24 3.37 -9.39
C TYR A 100 5.64 4.66 -8.66
N VAL A 101 6.14 4.57 -7.43
CA VAL A 101 6.66 5.75 -6.71
C VAL A 101 7.87 6.35 -7.44
N LYS A 102 8.79 5.51 -7.93
CA LYS A 102 9.96 5.99 -8.69
C LYS A 102 9.55 6.69 -9.99
N SER A 103 8.51 6.21 -10.70
CA SER A 103 8.02 6.89 -11.90
C SER A 103 7.35 8.22 -11.56
N LEU A 104 6.55 8.29 -10.49
CA LEU A 104 5.99 9.54 -9.97
C LEU A 104 7.09 10.56 -9.65
N GLN A 105 8.17 10.14 -8.97
CA GLN A 105 9.30 11.00 -8.63
C GLN A 105 10.05 11.49 -9.87
N ALA A 106 10.25 10.63 -10.87
CA ALA A 106 10.85 11.01 -12.15
C ALA A 106 10.01 12.06 -12.89
N ASP A 107 8.69 12.02 -12.72
CA ASP A 107 7.75 13.02 -13.25
C ASP A 107 7.63 14.28 -12.35
N GLY A 108 8.47 14.41 -11.32
CA GLY A 108 8.51 15.56 -10.41
C GLY A 108 7.41 15.59 -9.35
N VAL A 109 6.65 14.50 -9.20
CA VAL A 109 5.63 14.38 -8.15
C VAL A 109 6.32 14.13 -6.81
N GLN A 110 6.06 15.00 -5.84
CA GLN A 110 6.66 14.89 -4.49
C GLN A 110 5.64 14.43 -3.44
N ASN A 111 4.39 14.87 -3.55
CA ASN A 111 3.35 14.59 -2.57
C ASN A 111 2.76 13.19 -2.79
N ILE A 112 3.43 12.20 -2.21
CA ILE A 112 3.14 10.78 -2.36
C ILE A 112 3.04 10.16 -0.98
N ASP A 113 1.91 9.53 -0.69
CA ASP A 113 1.68 8.76 0.54
C ASP A 113 1.89 7.28 0.26
N VAL A 114 2.58 6.57 1.15
CA VAL A 114 2.97 5.17 0.92
C VAL A 114 2.69 4.24 2.11
N GLY A 115 2.34 3.00 1.78
CA GLY A 115 2.30 1.90 2.72
C GLY A 115 1.03 1.80 3.58
N CYS A 116 1.08 0.89 4.56
CA CYS A 116 0.00 0.61 5.50
C CYS A 116 -0.54 1.87 6.20
N MET A 117 0.35 2.81 6.49
CA MET A 117 0.08 4.01 7.29
C MET A 117 0.06 5.29 6.48
N GLN A 118 0.18 5.20 5.14
CA GLN A 118 0.18 6.34 4.21
C GLN A 118 1.12 7.48 4.65
N ILE A 119 2.39 7.14 4.91
CA ILE A 119 3.39 8.15 5.27
C ILE A 119 3.74 8.99 4.05
N ASN A 120 3.60 10.31 4.18
CA ASN A 120 3.84 11.23 3.07
C ASN A 120 5.34 11.54 2.89
N LEU A 121 5.89 11.18 1.72
CA LEU A 121 7.31 11.33 1.41
C LEU A 121 7.77 12.80 1.28
N LYS A 122 6.87 13.76 1.01
CA LYS A 122 7.22 15.18 0.92
C LYS A 122 7.43 15.81 2.28
N TYR A 123 6.61 15.45 3.26
CA TYR A 123 6.65 16.08 4.60
C TYR A 123 7.47 15.28 5.60
N HIS A 124 7.72 14.02 5.28
CA HIS A 124 8.57 13.13 6.04
C HIS A 124 9.72 12.59 5.15
N PRO A 125 10.55 13.48 4.58
CA PRO A 125 11.59 13.07 3.61
C PRO A 125 12.62 12.13 4.23
N ASP A 126 12.85 12.26 5.54
CA ASP A 126 13.81 11.45 6.29
C ASP A 126 13.15 10.25 6.98
N ALA A 127 11.86 9.96 6.73
CA ALA A 127 11.19 8.82 7.39
C ALA A 127 11.83 7.48 7.06
N PHE A 128 12.37 7.36 5.85
CA PHE A 128 12.90 6.11 5.31
C PHE A 128 14.20 6.36 4.56
N SER A 129 15.16 5.44 4.69
CA SER A 129 16.42 5.46 3.95
C SER A 129 16.26 5.10 2.47
N SER A 130 15.13 4.52 2.08
CA SER A 130 14.80 4.17 0.70
C SER A 130 13.29 4.00 0.49
N ILE A 131 12.84 4.05 -0.77
CA ILE A 131 11.44 3.80 -1.13
C ILE A 131 11.06 2.35 -0.81
N GLU A 132 12.00 1.44 -0.99
CA GLU A 132 11.91 0.03 -0.60
C GLU A 132 11.58 -0.12 0.89
N GLN A 133 12.24 0.64 1.77
CA GLN A 133 11.96 0.63 3.21
C GLN A 133 10.61 1.30 3.52
N ALA A 134 10.20 2.30 2.76
CA ALA A 134 8.91 2.98 2.96
C ALA A 134 7.69 2.04 2.82
N PHE A 135 7.85 0.96 2.03
CA PHE A 135 6.88 -0.11 1.89
C PHE A 135 7.13 -1.32 2.81
N ASP A 136 8.20 -1.34 3.60
CA ASP A 136 8.35 -2.35 4.66
C ASP A 136 7.31 -2.08 5.76
N ALA A 137 6.39 -3.02 5.99
CA ALA A 137 5.28 -2.83 6.92
C ALA A 137 5.77 -2.52 8.35
N THR A 138 6.89 -3.12 8.77
CA THR A 138 7.46 -2.90 10.10
C THR A 138 8.01 -1.48 10.23
N ALA A 139 8.81 -1.02 9.26
CA ALA A 139 9.37 0.33 9.25
C ALA A 139 8.27 1.39 9.12
N ASN A 140 7.30 1.17 8.23
CA ASN A 140 6.17 2.07 8.00
C ASN A 140 5.30 2.23 9.26
N ALA A 141 4.94 1.12 9.92
CA ALA A 141 4.20 1.14 11.18
C ALA A 141 5.02 1.75 12.33
N ALA A 142 6.33 1.49 12.39
CA ALA A 142 7.18 2.03 13.44
C ALA A 142 7.30 3.55 13.36
N TYR A 143 7.48 4.10 12.15
CA TYR A 143 7.48 5.54 11.93
C TYR A 143 6.15 6.16 12.35
N ALA A 144 5.03 5.56 11.90
CA ALA A 144 3.68 6.03 12.24
C ALA A 144 3.43 6.04 13.76
N ALA A 145 3.86 5.00 14.47
CA ALA A 145 3.72 4.92 15.92
C ALA A 145 4.49 6.03 16.64
N GLN A 146 5.74 6.31 16.25
CA GLN A 146 6.50 7.43 16.83
C GLN A 146 5.87 8.77 16.49
N PHE A 147 5.35 8.91 15.28
CA PHE A 147 4.76 10.16 14.84
C PHE A 147 3.47 10.46 15.61
N LEU A 148 2.63 9.45 15.78
CA LEU A 148 1.43 9.53 16.60
C LEU A 148 1.75 9.89 18.06
N LYS A 149 2.81 9.33 18.64
CA LYS A 149 3.27 9.70 20.00
C LYS A 149 3.72 11.14 20.08
N THR A 150 4.43 11.61 19.07
CA THR A 150 4.82 13.02 18.96
C THR A 150 3.59 13.92 18.91
N ARG A 151 2.55 13.52 18.19
CA ARG A 151 1.27 14.25 18.18
C ARG A 151 0.54 14.20 19.52
N PHE A 152 0.50 13.04 20.17
CA PHE A 152 -0.07 12.90 21.50
C PHE A 152 0.67 13.74 22.56
N ALA A 153 1.99 13.88 22.45
CA ALA A 153 2.77 14.71 23.36
C ALA A 153 2.30 16.18 23.34
N VAL A 154 1.77 16.65 22.20
CA VAL A 154 1.20 18.00 22.04
C VAL A 154 -0.27 18.04 22.43
N SER A 155 -1.10 17.15 21.90
CA SER A 155 -2.57 17.21 22.09
C SER A 155 -3.06 16.68 23.44
N LYS A 156 -2.30 15.77 24.07
CA LYS A 156 -2.71 15.00 25.27
C LYS A 156 -4.02 14.22 25.11
N SER A 157 -4.48 14.03 23.87
CA SER A 157 -5.69 13.29 23.51
C SER A 157 -5.41 12.42 22.30
N TRP A 158 -5.69 11.12 22.39
CA TRP A 158 -5.42 10.16 21.32
C TRP A 158 -6.23 10.43 20.05
N ILE A 159 -7.50 10.83 20.19
CA ILE A 159 -8.34 11.20 19.05
C ILE A 159 -7.85 12.50 18.40
N GLU A 160 -7.41 13.48 19.19
CA GLU A 160 -6.81 14.69 18.63
C GLU A 160 -5.46 14.40 17.98
N ALA A 161 -4.65 13.53 18.57
CA ALA A 161 -3.38 13.08 17.99
C ALA A 161 -3.60 12.36 16.65
N ALA A 162 -4.63 11.53 16.54
CA ALA A 162 -5.03 10.91 15.28
C ALA A 162 -5.52 11.95 14.26
N GLY A 163 -6.26 12.97 14.70
CA GLY A 163 -6.59 14.11 13.83
C GLY A 163 -5.35 14.83 13.31
N ASP A 164 -4.42 15.15 14.20
CA ASP A 164 -3.16 15.81 13.88
C ASP A 164 -2.18 14.96 13.06
N TYR A 165 -2.30 13.63 13.13
CA TYR A 165 -1.58 12.71 12.26
C TYR A 165 -1.94 12.99 10.80
N HIS A 166 -3.23 13.18 10.51
CA HIS A 166 -3.73 13.51 9.18
C HIS A 166 -3.54 14.99 8.82
N SER A 167 -3.93 15.89 9.72
CA SER A 167 -3.82 17.33 9.53
C SER A 167 -3.85 18.08 10.87
N THR A 168 -2.89 18.97 11.14
CA THR A 168 -2.97 19.89 12.30
C THR A 168 -3.87 21.10 12.04
N THR A 169 -4.59 21.15 10.92
CA THR A 169 -5.56 22.23 10.64
C THR A 169 -6.92 21.74 11.14
N PRO A 170 -7.52 22.37 12.17
CA PRO A 170 -8.72 21.82 12.81
C PRO A 170 -9.88 21.51 11.85
N ALA A 171 -10.11 22.39 10.86
CA ALA A 171 -11.16 22.21 9.86
C ALA A 171 -10.91 21.03 8.90
N LEU A 172 -9.66 20.61 8.71
CA LEU A 172 -9.29 19.51 7.81
C LEU A 172 -9.25 18.16 8.52
N ASN A 173 -9.16 18.12 9.85
CA ASN A 173 -9.05 16.87 10.60
C ASN A 173 -10.34 16.42 11.30
N GLN A 174 -11.39 17.24 11.34
CA GLN A 174 -12.62 16.90 12.05
C GLN A 174 -13.28 15.61 11.52
N SER A 175 -13.55 15.55 10.22
CA SER A 175 -14.13 14.36 9.58
C SER A 175 -13.24 13.13 9.73
N TYR A 176 -11.92 13.34 9.70
CA TYR A 176 -10.94 12.28 9.93
C TYR A 176 -11.00 11.74 11.37
N ARG A 177 -11.09 12.60 12.39
CA ARG A 177 -11.25 12.19 13.80
C ARG A 177 -12.51 11.36 14.01
N GLU A 178 -13.61 11.74 13.37
CA GLU A 178 -14.86 10.97 13.41
C GLU A 178 -14.71 9.60 12.74
N LYS A 179 -14.03 9.54 11.59
CA LYS A 179 -13.72 8.29 10.88
C LYS A 179 -12.88 7.36 11.75
N VAL A 180 -11.79 7.86 12.34
CA VAL A 180 -10.92 7.08 13.22
C VAL A 180 -11.65 6.63 14.48
N SER A 181 -12.44 7.51 15.11
CA SER A 181 -13.24 7.13 16.29
C SER A 181 -14.16 5.94 16.02
N LYS A 182 -14.85 5.94 14.88
CA LYS A 182 -15.74 4.82 14.47
C LYS A 182 -14.96 3.53 14.22
N LEU A 183 -13.82 3.62 13.54
CA LEU A 183 -12.94 2.48 13.30
C LEU A 183 -12.36 1.95 14.62
N TRP A 184 -11.99 2.83 15.53
CA TRP A 184 -11.35 2.47 16.78
C TRP A 184 -12.28 1.71 17.73
N ILE A 185 -13.57 2.07 17.79
CA ILE A 185 -14.58 1.28 18.52
C ILE A 185 -14.60 -0.18 18.06
N ARG A 186 -14.35 -0.45 16.78
CA ARG A 186 -14.32 -1.79 16.20
C ARG A 186 -12.98 -2.48 16.46
N THR A 187 -11.88 -1.80 16.18
CA THR A 187 -10.52 -2.36 16.30
C THR A 187 -10.10 -2.57 17.75
N SER A 188 -10.69 -1.86 18.71
CA SER A 188 -10.43 -2.05 20.14
C SER A 188 -11.12 -3.29 20.72
N GLN A 189 -12.04 -3.93 19.99
CA GLN A 189 -12.76 -5.09 20.50
C GLN A 189 -11.82 -6.30 20.59
N PRO A 190 -11.87 -7.06 21.71
CA PRO A 190 -11.13 -8.31 21.82
C PRO A 190 -11.46 -9.24 20.65
N GLY A 191 -10.44 -9.62 19.89
CA GLY A 191 -10.59 -10.52 18.76
C GLY A 191 -10.78 -9.87 17.40
N TYR A 192 -10.91 -8.55 17.32
CA TYR A 192 -10.88 -7.86 16.04
C TYR A 192 -9.54 -8.13 15.33
N GLY A 193 -9.60 -8.66 14.10
CA GLY A 193 -8.42 -9.01 13.33
C GLY A 193 -7.71 -10.32 13.73
N ARG A 194 -8.20 -11.07 14.74
CA ARG A 194 -7.67 -12.41 15.05
C ARG A 194 -7.81 -13.33 13.84
N ASP A 195 -8.97 -13.32 13.19
CA ASP A 195 -9.22 -14.13 11.99
C ASP A 195 -8.30 -13.77 10.82
N MET A 196 -7.77 -12.53 10.77
CA MET A 196 -6.75 -12.17 9.79
C MET A 196 -5.41 -12.82 10.14
N MET A 197 -4.97 -12.72 11.41
CA MET A 197 -3.69 -13.27 11.85
C MET A 197 -3.66 -14.81 11.92
N THR A 198 -4.77 -15.48 12.20
CA THR A 198 -4.79 -16.93 12.45
C THR A 198 -4.86 -17.80 11.19
N ALA A 199 -5.29 -17.27 10.04
CA ALA A 199 -5.36 -18.04 8.78
C ALA A 199 -3.98 -18.38 8.20
N SER A 200 -2.93 -17.64 8.59
CA SER A 200 -1.54 -17.91 8.18
C SER A 200 -0.77 -18.82 9.15
N ALA A 201 -1.39 -19.26 10.24
CA ALA A 201 -0.76 -20.16 11.22
C ALA A 201 -1.19 -21.61 10.94
N THR A 202 -0.42 -22.32 10.12
CA THR A 202 -0.37 -23.79 10.28
C THR A 202 0.08 -24.11 11.71
N PRO A 203 -0.49 -25.11 12.40
CA PRO A 203 0.02 -25.54 13.70
C PRO A 203 1.42 -26.12 13.47
N HIS A 204 2.46 -25.32 13.71
CA HIS A 204 3.80 -25.84 13.86
C HIS A 204 3.95 -26.25 15.32
N ASP A 205 4.18 -27.55 15.51
CA ASP A 205 4.38 -28.21 16.78
C ASP A 205 5.41 -27.46 17.63
N ASP A 206 4.98 -27.02 18.82
CA ASP A 206 5.76 -26.24 19.78
C ASP A 206 6.65 -27.19 20.58
N THR A 207 7.56 -27.89 19.91
CA THR A 207 8.61 -28.70 20.55
C THR A 207 9.89 -28.68 19.69
N GLY A 208 10.65 -27.59 19.75
CA GLY A 208 11.92 -27.54 19.04
C GLY A 208 12.68 -26.23 19.18
N TYR A 209 13.20 -25.98 20.37
CA TYR A 209 14.37 -25.10 20.53
C TYR A 209 15.52 -25.71 19.72
N ASP A 210 15.93 -25.09 18.62
CA ASP A 210 17.25 -25.30 18.04
C ASP A 210 17.94 -23.96 17.75
N ASN A 211 19.24 -23.98 17.99
CA ASN A 211 20.11 -22.89 18.35
C ASN A 211 21.00 -22.57 17.14
N GLY A 212 20.97 -21.33 16.68
CA GLY A 212 22.03 -20.79 15.82
C GLY A 212 21.73 -20.72 14.33
N THR A 213 21.19 -19.57 13.92
CA THR A 213 21.93 -18.61 13.07
C THR A 213 21.33 -17.23 13.34
N SER A 214 22.12 -16.33 13.94
CA SER A 214 21.78 -14.91 14.02
C SER A 214 21.73 -14.33 12.61
N GLU A 215 20.56 -14.33 11.98
CA GLU A 215 20.28 -13.30 10.98
C GLU A 215 20.18 -11.99 11.75
N VAL A 216 21.20 -11.16 11.54
CA VAL A 216 21.25 -9.77 11.99
C VAL A 216 20.03 -9.07 11.39
N VAL A 217 18.94 -9.04 12.16
CA VAL A 217 17.82 -8.13 11.93
C VAL A 217 18.42 -6.75 12.06
N THR A 218 18.81 -6.16 10.93
CA THR A 218 19.24 -4.77 10.87
C THR A 218 18.12 -3.98 11.53
N GLN A 219 18.41 -3.50 12.72
CA GLN A 219 17.56 -2.61 13.46
C GLN A 219 17.45 -1.37 12.58
N ALA A 220 16.39 -1.31 11.78
CA ALA A 220 16.13 -0.19 10.90
C ALA A 220 16.24 1.06 11.78
N MET A 221 17.21 1.92 11.48
CA MET A 221 17.34 3.21 12.15
C MET A 221 16.07 3.99 11.82
N ILE A 222 15.06 3.88 12.69
CA ILE A 222 13.83 4.66 12.57
C ILE A 222 14.23 6.09 12.91
N VAL A 223 14.18 6.96 11.90
CA VAL A 223 14.40 8.39 12.09
C VAL A 223 13.25 8.96 12.92
N GLN A 224 13.59 9.78 13.92
CA GLN A 224 12.58 10.41 14.77
C GLN A 224 11.70 11.35 13.93
N PRO A 225 10.37 11.24 13.99
CA PRO A 225 9.47 12.08 13.20
C PRO A 225 9.58 13.57 13.56
N ASP A 226 9.61 14.45 12.54
CA ASP A 226 9.56 15.90 12.73
C ASP A 226 8.15 16.33 13.18
N PRO A 227 7.98 16.94 14.37
CA PRO A 227 6.68 17.37 14.87
C PRO A 227 5.94 18.39 13.98
N LEU A 228 6.65 19.07 13.08
CA LEU A 228 6.11 20.10 12.17
C LEU A 228 5.70 19.55 10.80
N SER A 229 5.93 18.26 10.52
CA SER A 229 5.63 17.67 9.20
C SER A 229 4.19 17.86 8.77
N THR A 230 3.20 17.71 9.66
CA THR A 230 1.79 17.95 9.30
C THR A 230 1.50 19.42 8.98
N GLN A 231 2.20 20.37 9.60
CA GLN A 231 2.02 21.79 9.28
C GLN A 231 2.55 22.08 7.87
N ARG A 232 3.67 21.45 7.50
CA ARG A 232 4.19 21.50 6.13
C ARG A 232 3.19 20.85 5.15
N PHE A 233 2.56 19.74 5.53
CA PHE A 233 1.46 19.10 4.78
C PHE A 233 0.33 20.08 4.48
N ASN A 234 -0.19 20.72 5.52
CA ASN A 234 -1.30 21.66 5.42
C ASN A 234 -0.97 22.89 4.56
N LYS A 235 0.24 23.44 4.69
CA LYS A 235 0.67 24.60 3.89
C LYS A 235 0.67 24.27 2.40
N ALA A 236 1.20 23.11 2.02
CA ALA A 236 1.24 22.70 0.63
C ALA A 236 -0.15 22.28 0.09
N PHE A 237 -1.03 21.70 0.92
CA PHE A 237 -2.43 21.48 0.56
C PHE A 237 -3.16 22.80 0.23
N LYS A 238 -2.99 23.83 1.08
CA LYS A 238 -3.57 25.16 0.85
C LYS A 238 -3.04 25.86 -0.40
N ILE A 239 -1.73 25.79 -0.66
CA ILE A 239 -1.12 26.32 -1.91
C ILE A 239 -1.74 25.67 -3.15
N ARG A 240 -2.05 24.36 -3.07
CA ARG A 240 -2.66 23.62 -4.19
C ARG A 240 -4.14 23.93 -4.43
N GLN A 241 -4.91 24.21 -3.38
CA GLN A 241 -6.27 24.74 -3.53
C GLN A 241 -6.28 26.10 -4.26
N GLN A 242 -5.20 26.87 -4.14
CA GLN A 242 -5.06 28.20 -4.76
C GLN A 242 -4.38 28.17 -6.14
N GLY A 243 -3.67 27.10 -6.49
CA GLY A 243 -2.97 26.92 -7.76
C GLY A 243 -3.58 25.82 -8.62
N SER A 244 -4.41 26.18 -9.60
CA SER A 244 -4.94 25.28 -10.64
C SER A 244 -3.82 24.72 -11.52
N GLY A 245 -3.29 23.55 -11.16
CA GLY A 245 -2.22 22.86 -11.90
C GLY A 245 -2.38 21.34 -11.94
N MET A 246 -3.61 20.84 -12.17
CA MET A 246 -3.94 19.42 -12.35
C MET A 246 -3.66 18.94 -13.79
N ARG A 247 -2.39 18.76 -14.19
CA ARG A 247 -2.09 18.11 -15.50
C ARG A 247 -1.18 16.89 -15.41
N ALA A 248 -0.15 16.90 -14.57
CA ALA A 248 0.79 15.78 -14.48
C ALA A 248 0.15 14.47 -13.94
N GLY A 249 -0.72 14.55 -12.92
CA GLY A 249 -1.34 13.36 -12.32
C GLY A 249 -2.31 12.61 -13.24
N GLN A 250 -2.96 13.31 -14.17
CA GLN A 250 -3.94 12.74 -15.10
C GLN A 250 -3.25 11.93 -16.20
N GLU A 251 -2.10 12.40 -16.68
CA GLU A 251 -1.28 11.70 -17.67
C GLU A 251 -0.69 10.40 -17.10
N ILE A 252 -0.34 10.41 -15.81
CA ILE A 252 0.15 9.24 -15.07
C ILE A 252 -0.98 8.23 -14.82
N ALA A 253 -2.16 8.66 -14.38
CA ALA A 253 -3.33 7.79 -14.19
C ALA A 253 -3.75 7.09 -15.51
N ASN A 254 -3.60 7.79 -16.64
CA ASN A 254 -3.86 7.24 -17.97
C ASN A 254 -2.82 6.18 -18.38
N ARG A 255 -1.53 6.40 -18.08
CA ARG A 255 -0.46 5.43 -18.33
C ARG A 255 -0.61 4.16 -17.48
N VAL A 256 -1.01 4.29 -16.21
CA VAL A 256 -1.25 3.15 -15.32
C VAL A 256 -2.45 2.32 -15.77
N ARG A 257 -3.52 2.93 -16.29
CA ARG A 257 -4.63 2.19 -16.91
C ARG A 257 -4.21 1.36 -18.11
N ALA A 258 -3.26 1.85 -18.91
CA ALA A 258 -2.74 1.15 -20.07
C ALA A 258 -1.84 -0.05 -19.74
N LEU A 259 -1.41 -0.22 -18.48
CA LEU A 259 -0.54 -1.30 -18.03
C LEU A 259 -1.28 -2.48 -17.37
N LYS A 260 -2.62 -2.44 -17.26
CA LYS A 260 -3.41 -3.55 -16.69
C LYS A 260 -3.59 -4.69 -17.71
N PRO A 261 -3.27 -5.96 -17.36
CA PRO A 261 -3.65 -7.11 -18.19
C PRO A 261 -5.17 -7.21 -18.31
N GLY A 262 -5.69 -7.24 -19.53
CA GLY A 262 -7.13 -7.40 -19.81
C GLY A 262 -7.94 -6.13 -20.06
N SER A 263 -7.32 -4.94 -20.13
CA SER A 263 -8.03 -3.72 -20.57
C SER A 263 -8.22 -3.70 -22.09
N HIS A 264 -9.14 -4.51 -22.60
CA HIS A 264 -9.70 -4.29 -23.93
C HIS A 264 -10.64 -3.08 -23.85
N LEU A 265 -10.15 -1.94 -24.31
CA LEU A 265 -11.03 -0.84 -24.70
C LEU A 265 -11.84 -1.32 -25.90
N THR A 266 -13.15 -1.49 -25.72
CA THR A 266 -14.10 -1.45 -26.82
C THR A 266 -13.93 -0.11 -27.53
N GLN A 267 -13.27 -0.12 -28.69
CA GLN A 267 -13.23 1.04 -29.58
C GLN A 267 -14.63 1.23 -30.20
N PRO A 268 -15.17 2.46 -30.23
CA PRO A 268 -16.25 2.77 -31.14
C PRO A 268 -15.76 2.59 -32.57
N ALA A 269 -16.54 1.86 -33.38
CA ALA A 269 -16.26 1.64 -34.78
C ALA A 269 -16.19 2.98 -35.55
N GLY A 270 -15.13 3.14 -36.36
CA GLY A 270 -15.04 4.19 -37.37
C GLY A 270 -14.06 5.32 -37.05
N GLN A 271 -12.76 5.02 -37.07
CA GLN A 271 -11.72 5.96 -37.49
C GLN A 271 -10.49 5.18 -37.98
N SER A 272 -10.07 5.48 -39.20
CA SER A 272 -9.07 4.74 -39.96
C SER A 272 -7.70 4.70 -39.26
N ARG A 273 -7.08 3.51 -39.30
CA ARG A 273 -5.69 3.28 -38.91
C ARG A 273 -4.76 4.01 -39.89
N GLU A 274 -4.38 5.25 -39.59
CA GLU A 274 -3.16 5.83 -40.19
C GLU A 274 -2.64 7.10 -39.50
N ASP A 275 -2.90 7.27 -38.20
CA ASP A 275 -2.55 8.54 -37.54
C ASP A 275 -1.99 8.31 -36.12
N THR A 276 -0.78 7.75 -36.06
CA THR A 276 -0.08 7.54 -34.78
C THR A 276 0.59 8.84 -34.30
N PHE A 277 0.47 9.10 -32.99
CA PHE A 277 1.21 10.16 -32.29
C PHE A 277 2.72 10.12 -32.56
N ALA A 278 3.27 8.92 -32.79
CA ALA A 278 4.67 8.72 -33.16
C ALA A 278 5.03 9.40 -34.50
N LEU A 279 4.17 9.32 -35.52
CA LEU A 279 4.36 9.98 -36.81
C LEU A 279 4.26 11.50 -36.70
N ARG A 280 3.27 12.01 -35.95
CA ARG A 280 3.15 13.46 -35.69
C ARG A 280 4.36 14.00 -34.93
N ARG A 281 4.89 13.23 -33.98
CA ARG A 281 6.08 13.61 -33.21
C ARG A 281 7.37 13.56 -34.03
N GLN A 282 7.50 12.60 -34.95
CA GLN A 282 8.61 12.56 -35.91
C GLN A 282 8.58 13.76 -36.86
N ALA A 283 7.41 14.12 -37.40
CA ALA A 283 7.25 15.29 -38.27
C ALA A 283 7.59 16.60 -37.53
N GLN A 284 7.12 16.73 -36.28
CA GLN A 284 7.39 17.91 -35.45
C GLN A 284 8.87 18.05 -35.09
N LEU A 285 9.58 16.94 -34.84
CA LEU A 285 11.02 16.93 -34.59
C LEU A 285 11.85 17.21 -35.85
N ALA A 286 11.38 16.79 -37.03
CA ALA A 286 12.01 17.11 -38.31
C ALA A 286 11.90 18.62 -38.62
N GLN A 287 10.72 19.21 -38.40
CA GLN A 287 10.50 20.65 -38.54
C GLN A 287 11.37 21.48 -37.59
N TRP A 288 11.49 21.04 -36.33
CA TRP A 288 12.33 21.73 -35.33
C TRP A 288 13.83 21.69 -35.65
N ARG A 289 14.31 20.63 -36.34
CA ARG A 289 15.71 20.54 -36.79
C ARG A 289 16.01 21.49 -37.95
N GLN A 290 15.04 21.76 -38.81
CA GLN A 290 15.21 22.68 -39.94
C GLN A 290 15.18 24.15 -39.50
N THR A 291 14.47 24.48 -38.43
CA THR A 291 14.42 25.85 -37.88
C THR A 291 15.59 26.21 -36.96
N LYS A 292 16.53 25.28 -36.74
CA LYS A 292 17.74 25.45 -35.90
C LYS A 292 19.04 25.51 -36.70
N VAL A 293 18.99 25.41 -38.03
CA VAL A 293 20.17 25.42 -38.92
C VAL A 293 20.16 26.63 -39.89
N ASN A 294 19.24 27.59 -39.70
CA ASN A 294 19.31 28.91 -40.33
C ASN A 294 19.31 30.00 -39.24
#